data_AF-H5TN39-F1
#
_entry.id   AF-H5TN39-F1
#
_cell.length_a   1.000
_cell.length_b   1.000
_cell.length_c   1.000
_cell.angle_alpha   90.00
_cell.angle_beta   90.00
_cell.angle_gamma   90.00
#
_symmetry.space_group_name_H-M   'P 1'
#
loop_
_entity.id
_entity.type
_entity.pdbx_description
1 polymer ?
#
loop_
_entity_poly.entity_id
_entity_poly.type
_entity_poly.pdbx_seq_one_letter_code
_entity_poly.pdbx_strand_id
1 'polypeptide(L)'
;VLFIFVIGMVIAAVCGYMAGLIGSSNSPISGVGILAVIIAALLIKFVYGAADPQQSTILVAFTLFATAIVFGVATISNDNLQDLKTGQLVGATPWKQQVALIVGVCFGSLVIPPILGVMNTAFGFAGAPGAGADALPAPQASLISELAKGVFGNDLNWSMLGIGAAIGAVVIVIDEFSGRVNKKVALPPLAVGMGMYLPMSVTLMITVGAILGHIYNKWCERVGGDVGQKKRIGVLVATGLIVGEALWNVVYAAIVASTGDDGVLSIVGDGWANGSQIVGVIAFVIVVLGMYKVTEILAKRSEETDPSPHPDAK
;
A
#
# COMPACT_ATOMS: atom_id res chain seq x y z
N VAL A 1 -9.89 -12.32 -22.50
CA VAL A 1 -9.47 -11.17 -23.33
C VAL A 1 -10.53 -10.07 -23.34
N LEU A 2 -11.75 -10.30 -23.84
CA LEU A 2 -12.80 -9.26 -23.88
C LEU A 2 -13.07 -8.64 -22.50
N PHE A 3 -13.19 -9.47 -21.46
CA PHE A 3 -13.30 -9.02 -20.07
C PHE A 3 -12.19 -8.04 -19.68
N ILE A 4 -10.93 -8.44 -19.87
CA ILE A 4 -9.74 -7.61 -19.54
C ILE A 4 -9.77 -6.31 -20.32
N PHE A 5 -10.11 -6.33 -21.60
CA PHE A 5 -10.17 -5.13 -22.42
C PHE A 5 -11.24 -4.15 -21.92
N VAL A 6 -12.48 -4.62 -21.71
CA VAL A 6 -13.60 -3.77 -21.33
C VAL A 6 -13.46 -3.29 -19.87
N ILE A 7 -13.28 -4.22 -18.93
CA ILE A 7 -13.17 -3.90 -17.51
C ILE A 7 -11.87 -3.14 -17.23
N GLY A 8 -10.76 -3.55 -17.85
CA GLY A 8 -9.49 -2.84 -17.75
C GLY A 8 -9.59 -1.41 -18.27
N MET A 9 -10.28 -1.15 -19.38
CA MET A 9 -10.48 0.21 -19.90
C MET A 9 -11.30 1.08 -18.93
N VAL A 10 -12.40 0.55 -18.39
CA VAL A 10 -13.24 1.27 -17.41
C VAL A 10 -12.43 1.58 -16.15
N ILE A 11 -11.69 0.59 -15.64
CA ILE A 11 -10.87 0.76 -14.44
C ILE A 11 -9.71 1.73 -14.69
N ALA A 12 -9.05 1.66 -15.85
CA ALA A 12 -8.00 2.59 -16.24
C ALA A 12 -8.51 4.04 -16.22
N ALA A 13 -9.72 4.29 -16.75
CA ALA A 13 -10.33 5.61 -16.76
C ALA A 13 -10.62 6.11 -15.34
N VAL A 14 -11.21 5.27 -14.47
CA VAL A 14 -11.53 5.64 -13.09
C VAL A 14 -10.26 5.86 -12.26
N CYS A 15 -9.35 4.89 -12.22
CA CYS A 15 -8.10 4.98 -11.46
C CYS A 15 -7.25 6.15 -11.96
N GLY A 16 -7.16 6.31 -13.27
CA GLY A 16 -6.42 7.39 -13.89
C GLY A 16 -6.96 8.78 -13.53
N TYR A 17 -8.27 8.98 -13.66
CA TYR A 17 -8.92 10.23 -13.29
C TYR A 17 -8.73 10.56 -11.80
N MET A 18 -8.91 9.55 -10.93
CA MET A 18 -8.71 9.73 -9.48
C MET A 18 -7.27 10.07 -9.15
N ALA A 19 -6.29 9.39 -9.76
CA ALA A 19 -4.87 9.76 -9.62
C ALA A 19 -4.60 11.22 -9.99
N GLY A 20 -5.20 11.70 -11.07
CA GLY A 20 -5.05 13.09 -11.51
C GLY A 20 -5.63 14.12 -10.53
N LEU A 21 -6.67 13.76 -9.77
CA LEU A 21 -7.34 14.66 -8.81
C LEU A 21 -6.74 14.61 -7.40
N ILE A 22 -6.47 13.41 -6.89
CA ILE A 22 -6.14 13.19 -5.47
C ILE A 22 -4.78 12.52 -5.25
N GLY A 23 -4.03 12.26 -6.33
CA GLY A 23 -2.73 11.58 -6.34
C GLY A 23 -2.85 10.05 -6.30
N SER A 24 -1.77 9.35 -6.68
CA SER A 24 -1.71 7.87 -6.74
C SER A 24 -1.88 7.27 -5.37
N SER A 25 -1.29 7.90 -4.35
CA SER A 25 -1.28 7.42 -2.97
C SER A 25 -2.67 7.36 -2.34
N ASN A 26 -3.62 8.17 -2.82
CA ASN A 26 -5.00 8.18 -2.35
C ASN A 26 -5.97 7.53 -3.35
N SER A 27 -5.47 7.03 -4.49
CA SER A 27 -6.30 6.46 -5.55
C SER A 27 -6.95 5.15 -5.09
N PRO A 28 -8.23 4.89 -5.45
CA PRO A 28 -8.97 3.73 -4.96
C PRO A 28 -8.59 2.40 -5.65
N ILE A 29 -7.37 2.26 -6.17
CA ILE A 29 -6.92 1.11 -6.97
C ILE A 29 -7.16 -0.21 -6.22
N SER A 30 -6.85 -0.27 -4.93
CA SER A 30 -7.04 -1.46 -4.11
C SER A 30 -8.51 -1.90 -4.02
N GLY A 31 -9.44 -0.95 -3.81
CA GLY A 31 -10.88 -1.23 -3.76
C GLY A 31 -11.47 -1.64 -5.11
N VAL A 32 -11.09 -0.94 -6.18
CA VAL A 32 -11.49 -1.27 -7.56
C VAL A 32 -10.99 -2.66 -7.95
N GLY A 33 -9.80 -3.03 -7.48
CA GLY A 33 -9.22 -4.34 -7.66
C GLY A 33 -10.00 -5.48 -7.00
N ILE A 34 -10.48 -5.30 -5.77
CA ILE A 34 -11.35 -6.28 -5.09
C ILE A 34 -12.64 -6.51 -5.90
N LEU A 35 -13.26 -5.42 -6.38
CA LEU A 35 -14.44 -5.51 -7.24
C LEU A 35 -14.13 -6.25 -8.56
N ALA A 36 -12.96 -5.99 -9.16
CA ALA A 36 -12.54 -6.67 -10.38
C ALA A 36 -12.45 -8.20 -10.19
N VAL A 37 -11.93 -8.66 -9.05
CA VAL A 37 -11.87 -10.10 -8.72
C VAL A 37 -13.27 -10.69 -8.60
N ILE A 38 -14.17 -10.05 -7.85
CA ILE A 38 -15.54 -10.54 -7.65
C ILE A 38 -16.29 -10.59 -8.98
N ILE A 39 -16.21 -9.54 -9.79
CA ILE A 39 -16.87 -9.49 -11.11
C ILE A 39 -16.28 -10.56 -12.03
N ALA A 40 -14.94 -10.71 -12.06
CA ALA A 40 -14.27 -11.75 -12.85
C ALA A 40 -14.74 -13.15 -12.43
N ALA A 41 -14.71 -13.44 -11.13
CA ALA A 41 -15.09 -14.74 -10.58
C ALA A 41 -16.55 -15.07 -10.90
N LEU A 42 -17.46 -14.12 -10.71
CA LEU A 42 -18.89 -14.32 -10.98
C LEU A 42 -19.18 -14.50 -12.47
N LEU A 43 -18.53 -13.71 -13.32
CA LEU A 43 -18.69 -13.85 -14.77
C LEU A 43 -18.16 -15.20 -15.25
N ILE A 44 -16.96 -15.60 -14.79
CA ILE A 44 -16.37 -16.89 -15.14
C ILE A 44 -17.27 -18.03 -14.66
N LYS A 45 -17.76 -17.97 -13.42
CA LYS A 45 -18.69 -18.97 -12.88
C LYS A 45 -20.00 -19.02 -13.66
N PHE A 46 -20.55 -17.87 -14.05
CA PHE A 46 -21.78 -17.79 -14.84
C PHE A 46 -21.61 -18.43 -16.23
N VAL A 47 -20.48 -18.20 -16.89
CA VAL A 47 -20.20 -18.77 -18.22
C VAL A 47 -19.82 -20.25 -18.16
N TYR A 48 -19.02 -20.66 -17.16
CA TYR A 48 -18.52 -22.02 -17.05
C TYR A 48 -19.58 -22.99 -16.47
N GLY A 49 -20.41 -22.52 -15.55
CA GLY A 49 -21.39 -23.35 -14.84
C GLY A 49 -20.80 -24.05 -13.62
N ALA A 50 -21.43 -25.16 -13.20
CA ALA A 50 -20.98 -25.94 -12.06
C ALA A 50 -19.63 -26.60 -12.35
N ALA A 51 -18.69 -26.46 -11.41
CA ALA A 51 -17.34 -27.00 -11.52
C ALA A 51 -17.10 -27.99 -10.36
N ASP A 52 -16.38 -29.07 -10.65
CA ASP A 52 -15.86 -29.94 -9.59
C ASP A 52 -14.73 -29.25 -8.79
N PRO A 53 -14.22 -29.84 -7.68
CA PRO A 53 -13.18 -29.20 -6.87
C PRO A 53 -11.87 -28.89 -7.63
N GLN A 54 -11.52 -29.73 -8.60
CA GLN A 54 -10.27 -29.61 -9.35
C GLN A 54 -10.39 -28.52 -10.42
N GLN A 55 -11.52 -28.49 -11.12
CA GLN A 55 -11.93 -27.41 -12.02
C GLN A 55 -12.04 -26.08 -11.27
N SER A 56 -12.61 -26.06 -10.07
CA SER A 56 -12.74 -24.84 -9.24
C SER A 56 -11.37 -24.24 -8.92
N THR A 57 -10.37 -25.06 -8.64
CA THR A 57 -8.99 -24.59 -8.40
C THR A 57 -8.41 -23.91 -9.64
N ILE A 58 -8.63 -24.50 -10.82
CA ILE A 58 -8.18 -23.93 -12.10
C ILE A 58 -8.90 -22.61 -12.39
N LEU A 59 -10.21 -22.54 -12.14
CA LEU A 59 -11.01 -21.32 -12.36
C LEU A 59 -10.61 -20.19 -11.40
N VAL A 60 -10.29 -20.51 -10.14
CA VAL A 60 -9.71 -19.54 -9.19
C VAL A 60 -8.38 -19.01 -9.74
N ALA A 61 -7.46 -19.88 -10.14
CA ALA A 61 -6.17 -19.46 -10.68
C ALA A 61 -6.32 -18.59 -11.94
N PHE A 62 -7.23 -18.97 -12.86
CA PHE A 62 -7.54 -18.20 -14.06
C PHE A 62 -8.14 -16.82 -13.72
N THR A 63 -9.04 -16.76 -12.73
CA THR A 63 -9.63 -15.52 -12.23
C THR A 63 -8.58 -14.59 -11.66
N LEU A 64 -7.68 -15.10 -10.82
CA LEU A 64 -6.59 -14.33 -10.23
C LEU A 64 -5.63 -13.83 -11.30
N PHE A 65 -5.29 -14.65 -12.30
CA PHE A 65 -4.44 -14.26 -13.42
C PHE A 65 -5.08 -13.15 -14.28
N ALA A 66 -6.35 -13.31 -14.66
CA ALA A 66 -7.08 -12.28 -15.40
C ALA A 66 -7.17 -10.97 -14.62
N THR A 67 -7.40 -11.06 -13.30
CA THR A 67 -7.48 -9.89 -12.43
C THR A 67 -6.12 -9.22 -12.26
N ALA A 68 -5.02 -9.97 -12.17
CA ALA A 68 -3.66 -9.40 -12.12
C ALA A 68 -3.36 -8.52 -13.34
N ILE A 69 -3.83 -8.92 -14.54
CA ILE A 69 -3.70 -8.09 -15.74
C ILE A 69 -4.53 -6.80 -15.61
N VAL A 70 -5.76 -6.90 -15.11
CA VAL A 70 -6.63 -5.73 -14.86
C VAL A 70 -5.99 -4.79 -13.83
N PHE A 71 -5.40 -5.32 -12.77
CA PHE A 71 -4.63 -4.55 -11.79
C PHE A 71 -3.43 -3.85 -12.45
N GLY A 72 -2.68 -4.54 -13.30
CA GLY A 72 -1.58 -3.93 -14.05
C GLY A 72 -2.05 -2.77 -14.94
N VAL A 73 -3.19 -2.93 -15.62
CA VAL A 73 -3.80 -1.84 -16.39
C VAL A 73 -4.18 -0.66 -15.48
N ALA A 74 -4.76 -0.94 -14.30
CA ALA A 74 -5.16 0.07 -13.33
C ALA A 74 -3.97 0.87 -12.79
N THR A 75 -2.92 0.18 -12.34
CA THR A 75 -1.72 0.80 -11.74
C THR A 75 -0.95 1.62 -12.77
N ILE A 76 -0.73 1.09 -13.97
CA ILE A 76 0.01 1.82 -15.01
C ILE A 76 -0.79 3.04 -15.51
N SER A 77 -2.10 2.94 -15.66
CA SER A 77 -2.93 4.11 -16.02
C SER A 77 -2.88 5.21 -14.95
N ASN A 78 -2.94 4.79 -13.68
CA ASN A 78 -2.90 5.68 -12.52
C ASN A 78 -1.58 6.46 -12.43
N ASP A 79 -0.45 5.76 -12.55
CA ASP A 79 0.88 6.37 -12.42
C ASP A 79 1.22 7.21 -13.65
N ASN A 80 0.87 6.73 -14.86
CA ASN A 80 1.13 7.44 -16.10
C ASN A 80 0.49 8.85 -16.13
N LEU A 81 -0.74 9.03 -15.64
CA LEU A 81 -1.36 10.36 -15.63
C LEU A 81 -0.69 11.33 -14.67
N GLN A 82 -0.11 10.85 -13.57
CA GLN A 82 0.68 11.68 -12.66
C GLN A 82 2.06 11.99 -13.20
N ASP A 83 2.69 11.02 -13.85
CA ASP A 83 3.97 11.22 -14.51
C ASP A 83 3.82 12.23 -15.63
N LEU A 84 2.78 12.15 -16.46
CA LEU A 84 2.50 13.14 -17.51
C LEU A 84 2.30 14.55 -16.92
N LYS A 85 1.60 14.66 -15.78
CA LYS A 85 1.43 15.95 -15.11
C LYS A 85 2.76 16.51 -14.60
N THR A 86 3.55 15.68 -13.91
CA THR A 86 4.86 16.08 -13.37
C THR A 86 5.84 16.41 -14.49
N GLY A 87 5.83 15.60 -15.55
CA GLY A 87 6.61 15.80 -16.77
C GLY A 87 6.30 17.13 -17.43
N GLN A 88 5.02 17.46 -17.57
CA GLN A 88 4.60 18.77 -18.08
C GLN A 88 5.14 19.92 -17.22
N LEU A 89 5.10 19.79 -15.89
CA LEU A 89 5.59 20.82 -14.96
C LEU A 89 7.10 21.05 -15.05
N VAL A 90 7.88 20.01 -15.33
CA VAL A 90 9.35 20.09 -15.48
C VAL A 90 9.81 20.24 -16.95
N GLY A 91 8.88 20.43 -17.89
CA GLY A 91 9.19 20.61 -19.33
C GLY A 91 9.64 19.34 -20.06
N ALA A 92 9.33 18.15 -19.55
CA ALA A 92 9.61 16.89 -20.21
C ALA A 92 8.73 16.67 -21.45
N THR A 93 9.26 15.90 -22.42
CA THR A 93 8.50 15.50 -23.62
C THR A 93 7.79 14.16 -23.37
N PRO A 94 6.47 14.02 -23.68
CA PRO A 94 5.69 12.83 -23.32
C PRO A 94 6.29 11.51 -23.83
N TRP A 95 6.90 11.49 -25.02
CA TRP A 95 7.48 10.26 -25.57
C TRP A 95 8.62 9.72 -24.72
N LYS A 96 9.45 10.59 -24.12
CA LYS A 96 10.55 10.17 -23.23
C LYS A 96 10.02 9.53 -21.96
N GLN A 97 8.90 10.04 -21.44
CA GLN A 97 8.25 9.49 -20.26
C GLN A 97 7.66 8.11 -20.56
N GLN A 98 7.02 7.94 -21.72
CA GLN A 98 6.49 6.64 -22.14
C GLN A 98 7.60 5.59 -22.26
N VAL A 99 8.75 5.95 -22.84
CA VAL A 99 9.91 5.05 -22.92
C VAL A 99 10.44 4.71 -21.53
N ALA A 100 10.57 5.69 -20.65
CA ALA A 100 11.01 5.47 -19.27
C ALA A 100 10.04 4.54 -18.50
N LEU A 101 8.73 4.72 -18.66
CA LEU A 101 7.70 3.85 -18.08
C LEU A 101 7.82 2.42 -18.60
N ILE A 102 8.00 2.22 -19.91
CA ILE A 102 8.19 0.87 -20.48
C ILE A 102 9.42 0.21 -19.89
N VAL A 103 10.55 0.92 -19.82
CA VAL A 103 11.78 0.41 -19.20
C VAL A 103 11.55 0.07 -17.73
N GLY A 104 10.88 0.94 -16.97
CA GLY A 104 10.55 0.74 -15.57
C GLY A 104 9.65 -0.48 -15.34
N VAL A 105 8.62 -0.68 -16.16
CA VAL A 105 7.73 -1.85 -16.10
C VAL A 105 8.50 -3.13 -16.43
N CYS A 106 9.31 -3.13 -17.48
CA CYS A 106 10.15 -4.28 -17.83
C CYS A 106 11.09 -4.63 -16.67
N PHE A 107 11.81 -3.64 -16.13
CA PHE A 107 12.71 -3.83 -15.00
C PHE A 107 11.98 -4.36 -13.76
N GLY A 108 10.87 -3.73 -13.37
CA GLY A 108 10.05 -4.16 -12.23
C GLY A 108 9.51 -5.59 -12.41
N SER A 109 9.02 -5.92 -13.60
CA SER A 109 8.53 -7.27 -13.90
C SER A 109 9.61 -8.35 -13.85
N LEU A 110 10.88 -8.00 -14.10
CA LEU A 110 12.02 -8.90 -14.01
C LEU A 110 12.57 -9.04 -12.58
N VAL A 111 12.54 -7.95 -11.81
CA VAL A 111 13.19 -7.89 -10.48
C VAL A 111 12.26 -8.30 -9.34
N ILE A 112 10.98 -7.94 -9.40
CA ILE A 112 10.04 -8.18 -8.30
C ILE A 112 9.75 -9.68 -8.09
N PRO A 113 9.48 -10.52 -9.11
CA PRO A 113 9.18 -11.92 -8.88
C PRO A 113 10.32 -12.72 -8.21
N PRO A 114 11.60 -12.56 -8.59
CA PRO A 114 12.71 -13.17 -7.87
C PRO A 114 12.80 -12.72 -6.41
N ILE A 115 12.59 -11.43 -6.12
CA ILE A 115 12.58 -10.91 -4.74
C ILE A 115 11.44 -11.56 -3.94
N LEU A 116 10.24 -11.64 -4.51
CA LEU A 116 9.12 -12.34 -3.88
C LEU A 116 9.42 -13.84 -3.67
N GLY A 117 10.18 -14.47 -4.58
CA GLY A 117 10.67 -15.84 -4.41
C GLY A 117 11.61 -15.97 -3.21
N VAL A 118 12.56 -15.05 -3.04
CA VAL A 118 13.45 -15.01 -1.87
C VAL A 118 12.65 -14.81 -0.59
N MET A 119 11.72 -13.86 -0.57
CA MET A 119 10.83 -13.60 0.57
C MET A 119 9.99 -14.83 0.93
N ASN A 120 9.43 -15.50 -0.07
CA ASN A 120 8.62 -16.71 0.12
C ASN A 120 9.45 -17.88 0.67
N THR A 121 10.69 -18.02 0.22
CA THR A 121 11.60 -19.07 0.72
C THR A 121 12.06 -18.78 2.15
N ALA A 122 12.36 -17.53 2.47
CA ALA A 122 12.85 -17.14 3.79
C ALA A 122 11.75 -17.19 4.87
N PHE A 123 10.57 -16.65 4.57
CA PHE A 123 9.51 -16.43 5.57
C PHE A 123 8.16 -17.06 5.18
N GLY A 124 7.91 -17.24 3.88
CA GLY A 124 6.58 -17.61 3.38
C GLY A 124 5.57 -16.46 3.51
N PHE A 125 4.36 -16.67 2.96
CA PHE A 125 3.26 -15.71 3.04
C PHE A 125 2.08 -16.31 3.79
N ALA A 126 1.52 -15.56 4.75
CA ALA A 126 0.38 -15.99 5.54
C ALA A 126 -0.81 -16.39 4.63
N GLY A 127 -1.36 -17.59 4.84
CA GLY A 127 -2.43 -18.15 4.01
C GLY A 127 -1.96 -18.91 2.76
N ALA A 128 -0.66 -18.93 2.46
CA ALA A 128 -0.09 -19.80 1.44
C ALA A 128 0.14 -21.23 1.98
N PRO A 129 0.11 -22.27 1.13
CA PRO A 129 0.49 -23.62 1.54
C PRO A 129 1.92 -23.66 2.09
N GLY A 130 2.10 -24.25 3.28
CA GLY A 130 3.42 -24.33 3.92
C GLY A 130 3.86 -23.08 4.69
N ALA A 131 2.98 -22.09 4.89
CA ALA A 131 3.27 -20.93 5.71
C ALA A 131 3.49 -21.31 7.19
N GLY A 132 4.63 -20.90 7.74
CA GLY A 132 4.96 -21.04 9.16
C GLY A 132 4.23 -20.02 10.05
N ALA A 133 4.50 -20.07 11.36
CA ALA A 133 3.93 -19.12 12.33
C ALA A 133 4.38 -17.67 12.08
N ASP A 134 5.59 -17.49 11.56
CA ASP A 134 6.21 -16.17 11.30
C ASP A 134 6.08 -15.72 9.83
N ALA A 135 5.11 -16.29 9.10
CA ALA A 135 4.90 -15.96 7.70
C ALA A 135 4.48 -14.50 7.49
N LEU A 136 4.96 -13.91 6.38
CA LEU A 136 4.71 -12.51 6.06
C LEU A 136 3.21 -12.26 5.88
N PRO A 137 2.63 -11.25 6.56
CA PRO A 137 1.22 -10.93 6.40
C PRO A 137 0.96 -10.39 5.00
N ALA A 138 0.08 -11.05 4.25
CA ALA A 138 -0.34 -10.63 2.91
C ALA A 138 -1.87 -10.39 2.83
N PRO A 139 -2.46 -9.54 3.69
CA PRO A 139 -3.91 -9.46 3.86
C PRO A 139 -4.66 -9.10 2.58
N GLN A 140 -4.10 -8.25 1.72
CA GLN A 140 -4.69 -7.92 0.41
C GLN A 140 -4.73 -9.13 -0.53
N ALA A 141 -3.65 -9.93 -0.56
CA ALA A 141 -3.58 -11.13 -1.39
C ALA A 141 -4.51 -12.22 -0.86
N SER A 142 -4.57 -12.39 0.46
CA SER A 142 -5.46 -13.35 1.12
C SER A 142 -6.93 -13.01 0.85
N LEU A 143 -7.33 -11.74 1.03
CA LEU A 143 -8.70 -11.28 0.74
C LEU A 143 -9.09 -11.56 -0.72
N ILE A 144 -8.23 -11.21 -1.68
CA ILE A 144 -8.47 -11.45 -3.12
C ILE A 144 -8.60 -12.95 -3.41
N SER A 145 -7.74 -13.79 -2.83
CA SER A 145 -7.77 -15.24 -2.98
C SER A 145 -9.02 -15.86 -2.37
N GLU A 146 -9.41 -15.44 -1.16
CA GLU A 146 -10.60 -15.91 -0.45
C GLU A 146 -11.88 -15.53 -1.16
N LEU A 147 -11.99 -14.31 -1.70
CA LEU A 147 -13.14 -13.89 -2.49
C LEU A 147 -13.30 -14.74 -3.75
N ALA A 148 -12.21 -14.98 -4.48
CA ALA A 148 -12.24 -15.84 -5.66
C ALA A 148 -12.66 -17.27 -5.29
N LYS A 149 -12.04 -17.87 -4.25
CA LYS A 149 -12.39 -19.21 -3.76
C LYS A 149 -13.84 -19.29 -3.29
N GLY A 150 -14.33 -18.31 -2.53
CA GLY A 150 -15.69 -18.27 -2.02
C GLY A 150 -16.74 -18.22 -3.13
N VAL A 151 -16.46 -17.52 -4.23
CA VAL A 151 -17.37 -17.50 -5.39
C VAL A 151 -17.49 -18.90 -6.02
N PHE A 152 -16.39 -19.60 -6.27
CA PHE A 152 -16.43 -20.93 -6.90
C PHE A 152 -16.88 -22.04 -5.93
N GLY A 153 -16.53 -21.95 -4.64
CA GLY A 153 -16.91 -22.91 -3.60
C GLY A 153 -18.35 -22.78 -3.09
N ASN A 154 -19.08 -21.72 -3.47
CA ASN A 154 -20.38 -21.34 -2.87
C ASN A 154 -20.31 -20.98 -1.37
N ASP A 155 -19.12 -20.80 -0.80
CA ASP A 155 -18.91 -20.48 0.61
C ASP A 155 -18.86 -18.96 0.89
N LEU A 156 -19.09 -18.12 -0.13
CA LEU A 156 -19.07 -16.67 0.06
C LEU A 156 -20.25 -16.21 0.90
N ASN A 157 -19.96 -15.57 2.03
CA ASN A 157 -20.99 -15.01 2.91
C ASN A 157 -21.54 -13.70 2.34
N TRP A 158 -22.54 -13.82 1.46
CA TRP A 158 -23.23 -12.68 0.84
C TRP A 158 -23.86 -11.73 1.84
N SER A 159 -24.32 -12.24 2.98
CA SER A 159 -24.88 -11.41 4.06
C SER A 159 -23.82 -10.48 4.64
N MET A 160 -22.60 -10.98 4.88
CA MET A 160 -21.48 -10.15 5.35
C MET A 160 -21.04 -9.12 4.33
N LEU A 161 -21.00 -9.48 3.04
CA LEU A 161 -20.72 -8.51 1.97
C LEU A 161 -21.78 -7.41 1.90
N GLY A 162 -23.06 -7.78 2.02
CA GLY A 162 -24.18 -6.84 2.05
C GLY A 162 -24.13 -5.90 3.26
N ILE A 163 -23.78 -6.42 4.43
CA ILE A 163 -23.56 -5.60 5.65
C ILE A 163 -22.40 -4.63 5.41
N GLY A 164 -21.29 -5.09 4.84
CA GLY A 164 -20.15 -4.22 4.50
C GLY A 164 -20.54 -3.09 3.53
N ALA A 165 -21.31 -3.40 2.48
CA ALA A 165 -21.83 -2.41 1.54
C ALA A 165 -22.77 -1.41 2.22
N ALA A 166 -23.65 -1.87 3.13
CA ALA A 166 -24.54 -1.00 3.90
C ALA A 166 -23.76 -0.07 4.84
N ILE A 167 -22.75 -0.59 5.54
CA ILE A 167 -21.85 0.23 6.38
C ILE A 167 -21.16 1.29 5.51
N GLY A 168 -20.61 0.90 4.34
CA GLY A 168 -19.99 1.82 3.39
C GLY A 168 -20.94 2.94 2.95
N ALA A 169 -22.18 2.60 2.58
CA ALA A 169 -23.20 3.57 2.21
C ALA A 169 -23.54 4.53 3.36
N VAL A 170 -23.70 4.02 4.59
CA VAL A 170 -23.95 4.85 5.78
C VAL A 170 -22.78 5.79 6.06
N VAL A 171 -21.54 5.30 5.95
CA VAL A 171 -20.32 6.11 6.14
C VAL A 171 -20.21 7.21 5.09
N ILE A 172 -20.49 6.91 3.81
CA ILE A 172 -20.52 7.92 2.73
C ILE A 172 -21.58 8.98 3.01
N VAL A 173 -22.77 8.57 3.43
CA VAL A 173 -23.86 9.48 3.81
C VAL A 173 -23.40 10.39 4.95
N ILE A 174 -22.86 9.82 6.03
CA ILE A 174 -22.36 10.58 7.18
C ILE A 174 -21.27 11.57 6.74
N ASP A 175 -20.32 11.15 5.91
CA ASP A 175 -19.22 12.00 5.43
C ASP A 175 -19.74 13.18 4.59
N GLU A 176 -20.66 12.91 3.65
CA GLU A 176 -21.26 13.94 2.79
C GLU A 176 -22.08 14.95 3.60
N PHE A 177 -22.84 14.50 4.60
CA PHE A 177 -23.59 15.38 5.49
C PHE A 177 -22.67 16.15 6.46
N SER A 178 -21.68 15.49 7.05
CA SER A 178 -20.76 16.11 8.00
C SER A 178 -19.86 17.12 7.31
N GLY A 179 -19.40 16.84 6.09
CA GLY A 179 -18.61 17.75 5.26
C GLY A 179 -19.35 19.04 4.90
N ARG A 180 -20.68 19.00 4.80
CA ARG A 180 -21.54 20.18 4.60
C ARG A 180 -21.70 21.04 5.84
N VAL A 181 -21.64 20.45 7.04
CA VAL A 181 -21.83 21.14 8.32
C VAL A 181 -20.49 21.67 8.86
N ASN A 182 -19.44 20.84 8.87
CA ASN A 182 -18.12 21.21 9.36
C ASN A 182 -17.03 20.33 8.72
N LYS A 183 -16.18 20.93 7.88
CA LYS A 183 -15.04 20.25 7.24
C LYS A 183 -14.04 19.62 8.22
N LYS A 184 -14.08 19.98 9.51
CA LYS A 184 -13.22 19.40 10.56
C LYS A 184 -13.72 18.04 11.08
N VAL A 185 -14.93 17.61 10.71
CA VAL A 185 -15.55 16.34 11.14
C VAL A 185 -15.81 15.43 9.94
N ALA A 186 -14.92 15.47 8.93
CA ALA A 186 -14.97 14.53 7.82
C ALA A 186 -14.66 13.12 8.32
N LEU A 187 -15.38 12.13 7.80
CA LEU A 187 -15.20 10.72 8.07
C LEU A 187 -14.89 10.02 6.74
N PRO A 188 -13.64 10.12 6.23
CA PRO A 188 -13.31 9.62 4.90
C PRO A 188 -13.67 8.14 4.76
N PRO A 189 -14.58 7.76 3.85
CA PRO A 189 -15.03 6.37 3.73
C PRO A 189 -13.89 5.40 3.43
N LEU A 190 -12.89 5.86 2.67
CA LEU A 190 -11.68 5.10 2.38
C LEU A 190 -10.85 4.79 3.65
N ALA A 191 -10.77 5.73 4.60
CA ALA A 191 -10.05 5.51 5.85
C ALA A 191 -10.78 4.50 6.76
N VAL A 192 -12.11 4.58 6.80
CA VAL A 192 -12.94 3.60 7.54
C VAL A 192 -12.78 2.21 6.93
N GLY A 193 -12.88 2.10 5.60
CA GLY A 193 -12.65 0.84 4.88
C GLY A 193 -11.27 0.27 5.14
N MET A 194 -10.22 1.11 5.09
CA MET A 194 -8.85 0.70 5.43
C MET A 194 -8.72 0.17 6.85
N GLY A 195 -9.32 0.85 7.83
CA GLY A 195 -9.28 0.40 9.22
C GLY A 195 -10.03 -0.91 9.46
N MET A 196 -11.09 -1.20 8.69
CA MET A 196 -11.84 -2.46 8.81
C MET A 196 -11.11 -3.65 8.18
N TYR A 197 -10.33 -3.46 7.10
CA TYR A 197 -9.66 -4.58 6.43
C TYR A 197 -8.24 -4.85 6.95
N LEU A 198 -7.54 -3.85 7.48
CA LEU A 198 -6.16 -4.01 7.90
C LEU A 198 -6.05 -4.76 9.25
N PRO A 199 -5.04 -5.62 9.43
CA PRO A 199 -4.76 -6.24 10.72
C PRO A 199 -4.54 -5.19 11.82
N MET A 200 -4.98 -5.51 13.04
CA MET A 200 -4.84 -4.61 14.21
C MET A 200 -3.38 -4.19 14.46
N SER A 201 -2.41 -5.06 14.20
CA SER A 201 -0.98 -4.75 14.32
C SER A 201 -0.57 -3.61 13.39
N VAL A 202 -1.05 -3.62 12.13
CA VAL A 202 -0.76 -2.58 11.12
C VAL A 202 -1.52 -1.30 11.47
N THR A 203 -2.82 -1.42 11.79
CA THR A 203 -3.67 -0.27 12.12
C THR A 203 -3.16 0.49 13.35
N LEU A 204 -2.68 -0.22 14.39
CA LEU A 204 -2.11 0.40 15.58
C LEU A 204 -0.85 1.20 15.25
N MET A 205 0.06 0.64 14.45
CA MET A 205 1.30 1.33 14.05
C MET A 205 1.03 2.54 13.16
N ILE A 206 0.07 2.45 12.24
CA ILE A 206 -0.39 3.60 11.44
C ILE A 206 -0.93 4.70 12.37
N THR A 207 -1.72 4.33 13.38
CA THR A 207 -2.28 5.28 14.35
C THR A 207 -1.19 5.98 15.16
N VAL A 208 -0.20 5.23 15.66
CA VAL A 208 0.97 5.81 16.36
C VAL A 208 1.73 6.77 15.44
N GLY A 209 2.00 6.37 14.20
CA GLY A 209 2.64 7.21 13.19
C GLY A 209 1.85 8.50 12.92
N ALA A 210 0.52 8.42 12.84
CA ALA A 210 -0.36 9.58 12.63
C ALA A 210 -0.32 10.54 13.83
N ILE A 211 -0.29 10.04 15.06
CA ILE A 211 -0.13 10.86 16.28
C ILE A 211 1.22 11.56 16.28
N LEU A 212 2.32 10.85 16.00
CA LEU A 212 3.66 11.44 15.93
C LEU A 212 3.76 12.50 14.83
N GLY A 213 3.22 12.21 13.64
CA GLY A 213 3.13 13.18 12.54
C GLY A 213 2.29 14.40 12.90
N HIS A 214 1.19 14.22 13.62
CA HIS A 214 0.36 15.34 14.12
C HIS A 214 1.12 16.22 15.11
N ILE A 215 1.88 15.61 16.04
CA ILE A 215 2.72 16.34 16.99
C ILE A 215 3.80 17.13 16.24
N TYR A 216 4.47 16.50 15.27
CA TYR A 216 5.49 17.15 14.44
C TYR A 216 4.91 18.31 13.62
N ASN A 217 3.75 18.13 13.01
CA ASN A 217 3.06 19.18 12.25
C ASN A 217 2.70 20.37 13.14
N LYS A 218 2.18 20.12 14.35
CA LYS A 218 1.93 21.17 15.35
C LYS A 218 3.19 21.88 15.78
N TRP A 219 4.30 21.16 15.94
CA TRP A 219 5.59 21.77 16.25
C TRP A 219 6.06 22.69 15.11
N CYS A 220 5.95 22.26 13.84
CA CYS A 220 6.28 23.09 12.68
C CYS A 220 5.47 24.39 12.65
N GLU A 221 4.16 24.30 12.93
CA GLU A 221 3.26 25.47 12.99
C GLU A 221 3.60 26.43 14.13
N ARG A 222 4.05 25.92 15.28
CA ARG A 222 4.46 26.75 16.42
C ARG A 222 5.79 27.47 16.18
N VAL A 223 6.76 26.80 15.54
CA VAL A 223 8.08 27.38 15.27
C VAL A 223 8.01 28.44 14.17
N GLY A 224 7.05 28.36 13.26
CA GLY A 224 6.88 29.33 12.17
C GLY A 224 7.90 29.16 11.05
N GLY A 225 8.01 30.17 10.18
CA GLY A 225 8.87 30.18 9.00
C GLY A 225 8.33 29.32 7.84
N ASP A 226 9.17 28.57 7.11
CA ASP A 226 8.71 27.71 6.01
C ASP A 226 8.12 26.39 6.55
N VAL A 227 6.90 26.48 7.07
CA VAL A 227 6.15 25.34 7.60
C VAL A 227 5.96 24.24 6.54
N GLY A 228 5.82 24.62 5.27
CA GLY A 228 5.59 23.67 4.17
C GLY A 228 6.80 22.77 3.95
N GLN A 229 7.98 23.37 3.87
CA GLN A 229 9.23 22.63 3.74
C GLN A 229 9.50 21.74 4.96
N LYS A 230 9.30 22.25 6.18
CA LYS A 230 9.49 21.47 7.42
C LYS A 230 8.62 20.21 7.42
N LYS A 231 7.33 20.34 7.10
CA LYS A 231 6.41 19.20 6.95
C LYS A 231 6.90 18.20 5.89
N ARG A 232 7.41 18.66 4.74
CA ARG A 232 7.96 17.78 3.69
C ARG A 232 9.20 17.00 4.16
N ILE A 233 10.11 17.61 4.92
CA ILE A 233 11.28 16.90 5.47
C ILE A 233 10.84 15.79 6.44
N GLY A 234 9.82 16.04 7.28
CA GLY A 234 9.24 15.02 8.14
C GLY A 234 8.67 13.83 7.34
N VAL A 235 7.95 14.10 6.26
CA VAL A 235 7.45 13.05 5.34
C VAL A 235 8.61 12.27 4.72
N LEU A 236 9.64 12.95 4.21
CA LEU A 236 10.83 12.33 3.62
C LEU A 236 11.51 11.33 4.57
N VAL A 237 11.64 11.71 5.85
CA VAL A 237 12.23 10.84 6.88
C VAL A 237 11.36 9.62 7.17
N ALA A 238 10.04 9.80 7.29
CA ALA A 238 9.12 8.69 7.47
C ALA A 238 9.15 7.74 6.26
N THR A 239 9.12 8.27 5.03
CA THR A 239 9.23 7.45 3.81
C THR A 239 10.57 6.74 3.71
N GLY A 240 11.67 7.40 4.13
CA GLY A 240 13.00 6.80 4.17
C GLY A 240 13.10 5.65 5.16
N LEU A 241 12.42 5.74 6.31
CA LEU A 241 12.32 4.64 7.28
C LEU A 241 11.56 3.44 6.70
N ILE A 242 10.43 3.67 6.02
CA ILE A 242 9.63 2.62 5.37
C ILE A 242 10.47 1.90 4.30
N VAL A 243 11.10 2.67 3.40
CA VAL A 243 11.93 2.10 2.32
C VAL A 243 13.18 1.41 2.88
N GLY A 244 13.81 2.00 3.89
CA GLY A 244 15.01 1.45 4.53
C GLY A 244 14.76 0.11 5.20
N GLU A 245 13.66 -0.02 5.94
CA GLU A 245 13.24 -1.30 6.53
C GLU A 245 12.96 -2.34 5.44
N ALA A 246 12.19 -2.00 4.41
CA ALA A 246 11.88 -2.91 3.33
C ALA A 246 13.14 -3.41 2.57
N LEU A 247 14.08 -2.52 2.28
CA LEU A 247 15.35 -2.89 1.65
C LEU A 247 16.20 -3.79 2.53
N TRP A 248 16.29 -3.48 3.84
CA TRP A 248 16.99 -4.33 4.79
C TRP A 248 16.35 -5.70 4.91
N ASN A 249 15.01 -5.77 4.91
CA ASN A 249 14.27 -7.02 4.99
C ASN A 249 14.51 -7.92 3.77
N VAL A 250 14.64 -7.34 2.56
CA VAL A 250 15.05 -8.09 1.36
C VAL A 250 16.47 -8.66 1.51
N VAL A 251 17.42 -7.87 2.03
CA VAL A 251 18.79 -8.33 2.28
C VAL A 251 18.81 -9.45 3.32
N TYR A 252 18.09 -9.25 4.43
CA TYR A 252 17.98 -10.24 5.50
C TYR A 252 17.35 -11.54 5.00
N ALA A 253 16.27 -11.47 4.23
CA ALA A 253 15.66 -12.64 3.62
C ALA A 253 16.59 -13.37 2.65
N ALA A 254 17.41 -12.65 1.89
CA ALA A 254 18.41 -13.30 1.03
C ALA A 254 19.42 -14.11 1.85
N ILE A 255 19.86 -13.57 3.00
CA ILE A 255 20.70 -14.30 3.95
C ILE A 255 19.97 -15.55 4.44
N VAL A 256 18.77 -15.39 5.02
CA VAL A 256 17.99 -16.51 5.59
C VAL A 256 17.68 -17.57 4.54
N ALA A 257 17.27 -17.17 3.33
CA ALA A 257 16.99 -18.11 2.24
C ALA A 257 18.26 -18.87 1.78
N SER A 258 19.45 -18.27 1.91
CA SER A 258 20.71 -18.93 1.54
C SER A 258 21.25 -19.87 2.62
N THR A 259 21.01 -19.55 3.89
CA THR A 259 21.54 -20.29 5.05
C THR A 259 20.57 -21.34 5.56
N GLY A 260 19.27 -21.16 5.31
CA GLY A 260 18.19 -21.97 5.88
C GLY A 260 17.98 -21.75 7.38
N ASP A 261 18.55 -20.68 7.92
CA ASP A 261 18.54 -20.36 9.36
C ASP A 261 18.24 -18.87 9.53
N ASP A 262 17.14 -18.58 10.23
CA ASP A 262 16.66 -17.23 10.55
C ASP A 262 17.45 -16.60 11.70
N GLY A 263 18.17 -17.41 12.49
CA GLY A 263 19.04 -17.03 13.58
C GLY A 263 20.46 -16.62 13.18
N VAL A 264 20.80 -16.56 11.90
CA VAL A 264 22.20 -16.31 11.44
C VAL A 264 22.79 -14.99 11.90
N LEU A 265 21.96 -13.96 12.07
CA LEU A 265 22.38 -12.65 12.57
C LEU A 265 22.20 -12.51 14.09
N SER A 266 21.80 -13.58 14.79
CA SER A 266 21.65 -13.56 16.25
C SER A 266 23.02 -13.42 16.92
N ILE A 267 23.14 -12.41 17.78
CA ILE A 267 24.36 -12.14 18.56
C ILE A 267 24.27 -12.80 19.95
N VAL A 268 23.05 -12.95 20.45
CA VAL A 268 22.74 -13.53 21.76
C VAL A 268 21.82 -14.74 21.58
N GLY A 269 22.04 -15.79 22.37
CA GLY A 269 21.21 -17.00 22.29
C GLY A 269 19.81 -16.83 22.86
N ASP A 270 18.95 -17.83 22.63
CA ASP A 270 17.50 -17.80 22.90
C ASP A 270 17.11 -17.41 24.34
N GLY A 271 17.97 -17.72 25.32
CA GLY A 271 17.76 -17.34 26.72
C GLY A 271 17.70 -15.83 26.97
N TRP A 272 18.15 -15.02 26.01
CA TRP A 272 18.12 -13.54 26.06
C TRP A 272 17.02 -12.92 25.18
N ALA A 273 16.08 -13.69 24.64
CA ALA A 273 15.03 -13.19 23.74
C ALA A 273 14.23 -12.00 24.31
N ASN A 274 13.84 -12.05 25.59
CA ASN A 274 13.12 -10.93 26.21
C ASN A 274 14.01 -9.68 26.36
N GLY A 275 15.30 -9.88 26.67
CA GLY A 275 16.27 -8.81 26.79
C GLY A 275 16.55 -8.14 25.44
N SER A 276 16.70 -8.93 24.38
CA SER A 276 16.94 -8.43 23.02
C SER A 276 15.74 -7.64 22.49
N GLN A 277 14.51 -8.08 22.78
CA GLN A 277 13.30 -7.31 22.45
C GLN A 277 13.27 -5.94 23.13
N ILE A 278 13.55 -5.88 24.43
CA ILE A 278 13.58 -4.61 25.18
C ILE A 278 14.66 -3.67 24.63
N VAL A 279 15.87 -4.18 24.41
CA VAL A 279 16.97 -3.40 23.84
C VAL A 279 16.62 -2.92 22.42
N GLY A 280 16.00 -3.79 21.61
CA GLY A 280 15.53 -3.44 20.27
C GLY A 280 14.51 -2.31 20.27
N VAL A 281 13.53 -2.34 21.17
CA VAL A 281 12.54 -1.26 21.33
C VAL A 281 13.21 0.04 21.77
N ILE A 282 14.13 -0.01 22.74
CA ILE A 282 14.87 1.17 23.20
C ILE A 282 15.71 1.76 22.06
N ALA A 283 16.44 0.92 21.33
CA ALA A 283 17.24 1.34 20.19
C ALA A 283 16.37 1.97 19.09
N PHE A 284 15.23 1.35 18.77
CA PHE A 284 14.26 1.88 17.83
C PHE A 284 13.77 3.28 18.24
N VAL A 285 13.35 3.45 19.50
CA VAL A 285 12.90 4.75 20.02
C VAL A 285 14.02 5.79 19.95
N ILE A 286 15.25 5.44 20.32
CA ILE A 286 16.40 6.35 20.24
C ILE A 286 16.67 6.78 18.79
N VAL A 287 16.65 5.85 17.84
CA VAL A 287 16.84 6.14 16.42
C VAL A 287 15.74 7.06 15.91
N VAL A 288 14.48 6.75 16.20
CA VAL A 288 13.33 7.59 15.80
C VAL A 288 13.46 9.00 16.38
N LEU A 289 13.70 9.13 17.69
CA LEU A 289 13.89 10.44 18.33
C LEU A 289 15.10 11.19 17.76
N GLY A 290 16.20 10.49 17.51
CA GLY A 290 17.40 11.04 16.89
C GLY A 290 17.12 11.56 15.49
N MET A 291 16.39 10.81 14.66
CA MET A 291 16.00 11.22 13.31
C MET A 291 15.06 12.43 13.33
N TYR A 292 14.07 12.47 14.23
CA TYR A 292 13.20 13.64 14.39
C TYR A 292 13.98 14.87 14.86
N LYS A 293 14.98 14.70 15.73
CA LYS A 293 15.85 15.79 16.16
C LYS A 293 16.76 16.29 15.03
N VAL A 294 17.34 15.40 14.25
CA VAL A 294 18.11 15.76 13.04
C VAL A 294 17.21 16.48 12.04
N THR A 295 15.98 15.99 11.85
CA THR A 295 14.96 16.62 11.01
C THR A 295 14.64 18.03 11.47
N GLU A 296 14.47 18.24 12.78
CA GLU A 296 14.28 19.58 13.37
C GLU A 296 15.49 20.50 13.13
N ILE A 297 16.72 19.98 13.22
CA ILE A 297 17.94 20.75 12.96
C ILE A 297 18.04 21.14 11.47
N LEU A 298 17.78 20.19 10.56
CA LEU A 298 17.80 20.43 9.11
C LEU A 298 16.70 21.42 8.70
N ALA A 299 15.51 21.27 9.27
CA ALA A 299 14.39 22.18 9.10
C ALA A 299 14.71 23.62 9.49
N LYS A 300 15.47 23.83 10.58
CA LYS A 300 15.90 25.18 11.02
C LYS A 300 17.03 25.74 10.17
N ARG A 301 18.00 24.91 9.78
CA ARG A 301 19.15 25.33 8.95
C ARG A 301 18.75 25.79 7.55
N SER A 302 17.73 25.16 6.95
CA SER A 302 17.27 25.56 5.62
C SER A 302 16.77 27.01 5.54
N GLU A 303 16.24 27.54 6.65
CA GLU A 303 15.76 28.93 6.73
C GLU A 303 16.91 29.95 6.76
N GLU A 304 18.09 29.55 7.24
CA GLU A 304 19.27 30.42 7.26
C GLU A 304 19.92 30.55 5.87
N THR A 305 19.71 29.57 4.99
CA THR A 305 20.36 29.51 3.67
C THR A 305 19.54 30.07 2.51
N ASP A 306 18.21 30.17 2.63
CA ASP A 306 17.35 30.80 1.61
C ASP A 306 16.19 31.59 2.27
N PRO A 307 16.35 32.91 2.47
CA PRO A 307 15.34 33.74 3.12
C PRO A 307 14.21 34.18 2.17
N SER A 308 14.19 33.71 0.91
CA SER A 308 13.18 34.16 -0.04
C SER A 308 11.85 33.39 0.14
N PRO A 309 10.70 34.09 0.23
CA PRO A 309 9.41 33.40 0.28
C PRO A 309 9.13 32.78 -1.08
N HIS A 310 9.10 31.45 -1.16
CA HIS A 310 8.62 30.76 -2.35
C HIS A 310 7.17 31.21 -2.66
N PRO A 311 6.87 31.74 -3.87
CA PRO A 311 5.58 32.40 -4.14
C PRO A 311 4.34 31.48 -4.19
N ASP A 312 4.49 30.16 -4.05
CA ASP A 312 3.47 29.21 -4.50
C ASP A 312 2.83 28.38 -3.37
N ALA A 313 2.47 29.04 -2.26
CA ALA A 313 1.51 28.50 -1.30
C ALA A 313 0.15 29.20 -1.48
N LYS A 314 -0.60 28.76 -2.50
CA LYS A 314 -2.06 28.89 -2.57
C LYS A 314 -2.68 27.52 -2.82
#